data_AF-A0A0B1RPR8-F1
#
_entry.id   AF-A0A0B1RPR8-F1
#
_cell.length_a   1.000
_cell.length_b   1.000
_cell.length_c   1.000
_cell.angle_alpha   90.00
_cell.angle_beta   90.00
_cell.angle_gamma   90.00
#
_symmetry.space_group_name_H-M   'P 1'
#
loop_
_entity.id
_entity.type
_entity.pdbx_description
1 polymer ?
#
loop_
_entity_poly.entity_id
_entity_poly.type
_entity_poly.pdbx_seq_one_letter_code
_entity_poly.pdbx_strand_id
1 'polypeptide(L)'
;SGPLIVSDVSSSEAHEEEPSTSSAQFAPSTSSEAATPSSSSAAELPKEPNDTEQESTFGYTNAKIQRKYGHLPGTVMLVSCERVPEAGLGISLAGNRDREKNSTFVLSVKVQCPLTVRAGDELLE
;
A
#
# COMPACT_ATOMS: atom_id res chain seq x y z
N SER A 1 -16.42 11.47 -6.49
CA SER A 1 -15.54 10.32 -6.28
C SER A 1 -14.13 10.82 -6.58
N GLY A 2 -13.25 10.80 -5.58
CA GLY A 2 -11.85 11.20 -5.72
C GLY A 2 -11.00 10.06 -6.30
N PRO A 3 -9.78 10.32 -6.78
CA PRO A 3 -8.87 9.28 -7.28
C PRO A 3 -8.42 8.28 -6.19
N LEU A 4 -7.99 7.09 -6.63
CA LEU A 4 -7.45 6.01 -5.79
C LEU A 4 -5.92 5.94 -5.91
N ILE A 5 -5.19 5.85 -4.79
CA ILE A 5 -3.72 5.99 -4.70
C ILE A 5 -3.07 4.68 -4.24
N VAL A 6 -1.97 4.31 -4.91
CA VAL A 6 -1.03 3.27 -4.46
C VAL A 6 0.30 3.92 -4.07
N SER A 7 0.84 3.60 -2.89
CA SER A 7 2.07 4.16 -2.34
C SER A 7 3.21 3.14 -2.25
N ASP A 8 4.43 3.61 -2.45
CA ASP A 8 5.65 2.81 -2.43
C ASP A 8 6.59 3.27 -1.32
N VAL A 9 6.53 2.63 -0.15
CA VAL A 9 7.42 2.95 0.98
C VAL A 9 8.28 1.74 1.32
N SER A 10 9.58 1.87 1.07
CA SER A 10 10.61 0.90 1.49
C SER A 10 10.84 1.01 3.00
N SER A 11 10.38 0.02 3.76
CA SER A 11 10.77 -0.16 5.16
C SER A 11 12.15 -0.82 5.23
N SER A 12 13.18 -0.04 5.56
CA SER A 12 14.48 -0.58 5.92
C SER A 12 14.47 -1.00 7.39
N GLU A 13 14.73 -2.28 7.65
CA GLU A 13 14.92 -2.85 8.98
C GLU A 13 16.13 -2.22 9.68
N ALA A 14 15.97 -1.82 10.94
CA ALA A 14 17.06 -1.53 11.85
C ALA A 14 16.98 -2.53 13.02
N HIS A 15 17.96 -3.44 13.04
CA HIS A 15 18.20 -4.46 14.05
C HIS A 15 19.00 -3.84 15.20
N GLU A 16 18.49 -3.89 16.44
CA GLU A 16 19.32 -3.83 17.66
C GLU A 16 18.74 -4.74 18.77
N GLU A 17 19.67 -5.20 19.60
CA GLU A 17 19.76 -6.39 20.44
C GLU A 17 18.82 -6.45 21.68
N GLU A 18 18.51 -7.68 22.12
CA GLU A 18 17.74 -8.08 23.33
C GLU A 18 18.23 -7.46 24.67
N PRO A 19 17.34 -7.39 25.69
CA PRO A 19 17.64 -8.22 26.86
C PRO A 19 16.45 -9.05 27.36
N SER A 20 16.79 -10.26 27.79
CA SER A 20 15.90 -11.34 28.21
C SER A 20 14.98 -11.00 29.38
N THR A 21 13.69 -11.31 29.24
CA THR A 21 12.79 -11.62 30.37
C THR A 21 11.89 -12.81 30.01
N SER A 22 11.57 -13.61 31.03
CA SER A 22 11.24 -15.03 30.95
C SER A 22 9.87 -15.42 30.37
N SER A 23 9.87 -16.58 29.70
CA SER A 23 8.88 -17.66 29.76
C SER A 23 7.44 -17.42 29.27
N ALA A 24 7.13 -17.89 28.06
CA ALA A 24 6.01 -18.82 27.82
C ALA A 24 6.18 -19.46 26.43
N GLN A 25 6.26 -20.79 26.41
CA GLN A 25 6.25 -21.62 25.20
C GLN A 25 4.84 -21.57 24.58
N PHE A 26 4.73 -21.20 23.30
CA PHE A 26 3.57 -21.56 22.49
C PHE A 26 4.05 -22.05 21.13
N ALA A 27 3.99 -23.37 20.94
CA ALA A 27 4.26 -23.98 19.65
C ALA A 27 3.19 -23.53 18.63
N PRO A 28 3.54 -23.10 17.41
CA PRO A 28 2.53 -22.94 16.38
C PRO A 28 2.09 -24.34 15.92
N SER A 29 0.86 -24.69 16.27
CA SER A 29 0.18 -25.88 15.75
C SER A 29 -0.04 -25.69 14.25
N THR A 30 0.41 -26.67 13.47
CA THR A 30 0.05 -26.81 12.06
C THR A 30 -1.45 -26.97 11.94
N SER A 31 -2.15 -25.97 11.40
CA SER A 31 -3.49 -26.15 10.86
C SER A 31 -3.48 -25.78 9.40
N SER A 32 -3.46 -26.82 8.58
CA SER A 32 -3.79 -26.77 7.17
C SER A 32 -5.29 -26.47 7.06
N GLU A 33 -5.63 -25.20 6.89
CA GLU A 33 -6.94 -24.82 6.39
C GLU A 33 -6.75 -23.86 5.24
N ALA A 34 -7.36 -24.21 4.11
CA ALA A 34 -7.29 -23.49 2.85
C ALA A 34 -8.02 -22.14 2.97
N ALA A 35 -7.38 -21.18 3.61
CA ALA A 35 -7.58 -19.77 3.31
C ALA A 35 -6.74 -19.51 2.06
N THR A 36 -7.37 -19.13 0.96
CA THR A 36 -6.67 -18.53 -0.18
C THR A 36 -5.73 -17.44 0.34
N PRO A 37 -4.38 -17.61 0.28
CA PRO A 37 -3.50 -16.45 0.39
C PRO A 37 -3.63 -15.75 -0.98
N SER A 38 -3.82 -14.46 -1.12
CA SER A 38 -3.54 -13.30 -0.31
C SER A 38 -4.21 -12.16 -1.10
N SER A 39 -4.42 -10.99 -0.51
CA SER A 39 -4.64 -9.79 -1.33
C SER A 39 -3.33 -9.53 -2.11
N SER A 40 -3.12 -10.23 -3.23
CA SER A 40 -1.87 -10.17 -4.01
C SER A 40 -1.73 -8.74 -4.51
N SER A 41 -0.66 -8.03 -4.12
CA SER A 41 -0.37 -6.67 -4.56
C SER A 41 -0.48 -6.57 -6.09
N ALA A 42 -0.84 -5.39 -6.63
CA ALA A 42 -0.74 -5.21 -8.09
C ALA A 42 0.69 -5.42 -8.60
N ALA A 43 1.72 -5.28 -7.75
CA ALA A 43 3.11 -5.54 -8.12
C ALA A 43 3.39 -6.99 -8.53
N GLU A 44 2.73 -7.94 -7.88
CA GLU A 44 2.93 -9.38 -8.07
C GLU A 44 2.29 -9.92 -9.36
N LEU A 45 1.43 -9.10 -9.98
CA LEU A 45 0.81 -9.42 -11.25
C LEU A 45 1.89 -9.62 -12.33
N PRO A 46 1.81 -10.68 -13.16
CA PRO A 46 2.75 -10.84 -14.27
C PRO A 46 2.58 -9.69 -15.26
N LYS A 47 3.72 -9.18 -15.76
CA LYS A 47 3.76 -8.15 -16.78
C LYS A 47 3.25 -8.70 -18.11
N GLU A 48 2.29 -8.02 -18.70
CA GLU A 48 1.71 -8.43 -19.99
C GLU A 48 2.66 -8.06 -21.16
N PRO A 49 2.62 -8.80 -22.28
CA PRO A 49 3.47 -8.50 -23.44
C PRO A 49 3.25 -7.11 -24.04
N ASN A 50 2.04 -6.57 -23.87
CA ASN A 50 1.65 -5.24 -24.37
C ASN A 50 1.98 -4.11 -23.38
N ASP A 51 2.45 -4.44 -22.17
CA ASP A 51 2.88 -3.47 -21.18
C ASP A 51 4.30 -3.01 -21.52
N THR A 52 4.41 -1.82 -22.10
CA THR A 52 5.69 -1.22 -22.48
C THR A 52 6.39 -0.49 -21.32
N GLU A 53 5.71 -0.29 -20.20
CA GLU A 53 6.25 0.44 -19.05
C GLU A 53 7.29 -0.41 -18.33
N GLN A 54 8.39 0.19 -17.86
CA GLN A 54 9.31 -0.52 -16.97
C GLN A 54 8.67 -0.63 -15.59
N GLU A 55 8.86 -1.77 -14.94
CA GLU A 55 8.38 -1.94 -13.57
C GLU A 55 9.09 -0.93 -12.64
N SER A 56 8.33 -0.34 -11.71
CA SER A 56 8.89 0.46 -10.64
C SER A 56 9.81 -0.38 -9.74
N THR A 57 10.50 0.28 -8.80
CA THR A 57 11.32 -0.40 -7.77
C THR A 57 10.58 -1.52 -7.04
N PHE A 58 9.25 -1.41 -6.94
CA PHE A 58 8.39 -2.35 -6.23
C PHE A 58 7.59 -3.26 -7.16
N GLY A 59 7.84 -3.25 -8.46
CA GLY A 59 7.17 -4.14 -9.42
C GLY A 59 5.89 -3.59 -10.03
N TYR A 60 5.55 -2.32 -9.82
CA TYR A 60 4.32 -1.72 -10.36
C TYR A 60 4.49 -1.20 -11.78
N THR A 61 3.42 -1.31 -12.58
CA THR A 61 3.20 -0.56 -13.81
C THR A 61 1.75 -0.08 -13.83
N ASN A 62 1.44 0.95 -14.62
CA ASN A 62 0.06 1.40 -14.80
C ASN A 62 -0.81 0.27 -15.34
N ALA A 63 -0.30 -0.60 -16.22
CA ALA A 63 -1.08 -1.73 -16.73
C ALA A 63 -1.47 -2.71 -15.61
N LYS A 64 -0.54 -3.02 -14.68
CA LYS A 64 -0.83 -3.86 -13.51
C LYS A 64 -1.83 -3.20 -12.57
N ILE A 65 -1.65 -1.91 -12.27
CA ILE A 65 -2.57 -1.13 -11.43
C ILE A 65 -3.97 -1.12 -12.03
N GLN A 66 -4.10 -0.81 -13.33
CA GLN A 66 -5.39 -0.78 -14.01
C GLN A 66 -6.03 -2.18 -14.09
N ARG A 67 -5.24 -3.24 -14.27
CA ARG A 67 -5.77 -4.60 -14.25
C ARG A 67 -6.35 -5.00 -12.91
N LYS A 68 -5.69 -4.63 -11.80
CA LYS A 68 -6.18 -4.96 -10.45
C LYS A 68 -7.37 -4.09 -10.05
N TYR A 69 -7.25 -2.78 -10.23
CA TYR A 69 -8.14 -1.79 -9.61
C TYR A 69 -9.02 -1.02 -10.59
N GLY A 70 -8.84 -1.17 -11.90
CA GLY A 70 -9.59 -0.39 -12.90
C GLY A 70 -11.10 -0.66 -12.93
N HIS A 71 -11.57 -1.69 -12.21
CA HIS A 71 -12.99 -1.96 -12.01
C HIS A 71 -13.62 -1.11 -10.89
N LEU A 72 -12.81 -0.47 -10.05
CA LEU A 72 -13.27 0.39 -8.96
C LEU A 72 -13.79 1.73 -9.51
N PRO A 73 -14.80 2.34 -8.85
CA PRO A 73 -15.28 3.65 -9.26
C PRO A 73 -14.23 4.73 -9.00
N GLY A 74 -13.95 5.56 -10.01
CA GLY A 74 -13.02 6.68 -9.92
C GLY A 74 -11.84 6.53 -10.88
N THR A 75 -10.78 7.29 -10.64
CA THR A 75 -9.53 7.22 -11.41
C THR A 75 -8.45 6.62 -10.53
N VAL A 76 -7.93 5.46 -10.92
CA VAL A 76 -6.80 4.84 -10.22
C VAL A 76 -5.49 5.45 -10.70
N MET A 77 -4.62 5.80 -9.76
CA MET A 77 -3.32 6.41 -10.03
C MET A 77 -2.23 5.75 -9.18
N LEU A 78 -1.09 5.47 -9.82
CA LEU A 78 0.15 5.18 -9.11
C LEU A 78 0.84 6.50 -8.76
N VAL A 79 1.23 6.68 -7.50
CA VAL A 79 1.86 7.92 -7.05
C VAL A 79 3.15 7.57 -6.32
N SER A 80 4.26 8.18 -6.74
CA SER A 80 5.59 7.87 -6.21
C SER A 80 6.23 9.07 -5.53
N CYS A 81 7.10 8.80 -4.55
CA CYS A 81 7.94 9.82 -3.92
C CYS A 81 9.41 9.38 -3.92
N GLU A 82 10.28 10.12 -4.61
CA GLU A 82 11.72 9.77 -4.67
C GLU A 82 12.41 9.85 -3.29
N ARG A 83 11.97 10.78 -2.44
CA ARG A 83 12.47 10.94 -1.09
C ARG A 83 11.38 11.47 -0.18
N VAL A 84 11.11 10.73 0.90
CA VAL A 84 10.22 11.21 1.96
C VAL A 84 10.86 12.44 2.63
N PRO A 85 10.18 13.59 2.70
CA PRO A 85 10.69 14.76 3.41
C PRO A 85 10.94 14.44 4.89
N GLU A 86 11.92 15.10 5.52
CA GLU A 86 12.22 14.91 6.95
C GLU A 86 11.00 15.19 7.85
N ALA A 87 10.16 16.14 7.46
CA ALA A 87 8.91 16.46 8.15
C ALA A 87 7.76 15.46 7.88
N GLY A 88 8.03 14.40 7.11
CA GLY A 88 7.04 13.45 6.59
C GLY A 88 6.27 13.96 5.37
N LEU A 89 5.38 13.13 4.84
CA LEU A 89 4.58 13.43 3.64
C LEU A 89 3.51 14.50 3.87
N GLY A 90 3.12 14.76 5.13
CA GLY A 90 2.12 15.78 5.45
C GLY A 90 0.69 15.41 5.04
N ILE A 91 0.33 14.13 5.07
CA ILE A 91 -1.02 13.63 4.79
C ILE A 91 -1.67 13.14 6.08
N SER A 92 -2.95 13.44 6.27
CA SER A 92 -3.76 12.87 7.36
C SER A 92 -4.76 11.88 6.78
N LEU A 93 -4.91 10.74 7.46
CA LEU A 93 -5.72 9.62 7.00
C LEU A 93 -6.92 9.38 7.91
N ALA A 94 -7.99 8.85 7.34
CA ALA A 94 -9.17 8.39 8.06
C ALA A 94 -9.49 6.96 7.63
N GLY A 95 -9.70 6.06 8.59
CA GLY A 95 -10.19 4.72 8.31
C GLY A 95 -11.69 4.70 8.06
N ASN A 96 -12.16 3.73 7.29
CA ASN A 96 -13.58 3.49 7.13
C ASN A 96 -14.20 3.05 8.47
N ARG A 97 -15.39 3.56 8.77
CA ARG A 97 -16.17 3.14 9.96
C ARG A 97 -16.54 1.66 9.87
N ASP A 98 -16.79 1.19 8.64
CA ASP A 98 -17.04 -0.21 8.35
C ASP A 98 -15.70 -0.96 8.32
N ARG A 99 -15.37 -1.65 9.41
CA ARG A 99 -14.07 -2.32 9.60
C ARG A 99 -13.86 -3.46 8.60
N GLU A 100 -14.93 -4.04 8.08
CA GLU A 100 -14.88 -5.09 7.06
C GLU A 100 -14.40 -4.54 5.70
N LYS A 101 -14.58 -3.24 5.44
CA LYS A 101 -14.18 -2.61 4.18
C LYS A 101 -12.72 -2.18 4.14
N ASN A 102 -11.97 -2.33 5.23
CA ASN A 102 -10.54 -2.02 5.41
C ASN A 102 -9.97 -0.92 4.47
N SER A 103 -10.67 0.20 4.39
CA SER A 103 -10.38 1.28 3.44
C SER A 103 -9.87 2.49 4.18
N THR A 104 -8.90 3.17 3.58
CA THR A 104 -8.20 4.32 4.16
C THR A 104 -8.31 5.50 3.21
N PHE A 105 -8.78 6.64 3.72
CA PHE A 105 -9.02 7.84 2.93
C PHE A 105 -8.10 8.98 3.36
N VAL A 106 -7.72 9.82 2.42
CA VAL A 106 -7.05 11.09 2.68
C VAL A 106 -8.05 12.09 3.25
N LEU A 107 -7.84 12.52 4.49
CA LEU A 107 -8.66 13.55 5.13
C LEU A 107 -8.15 14.96 4.79
N SER A 108 -6.84 15.16 4.82
CA SER A 108 -6.21 16.45 4.53
C SER A 108 -4.77 16.30 4.05
N VAL A 109 -4.30 17.28 3.29
CA VAL A 109 -2.95 17.32 2.69
C VAL A 109 -2.33 18.68 3.00
N LYS A 110 -1.13 18.68 3.59
CA LYS A 110 -0.35 19.91 3.80
C LYS A 110 0.18 20.42 2.47
N VAL A 111 0.34 21.74 2.35
CA VAL A 111 0.85 22.39 1.12
C VAL A 111 2.23 21.88 0.70
N GLN A 112 3.04 21.42 1.66
CA GLN A 112 4.38 20.87 1.44
C GLN A 112 4.38 19.37 1.06
N CYS A 113 3.22 18.74 0.91
CA CYS A 113 3.14 17.33 0.50
C CYS A 113 3.73 17.16 -0.91
N PRO A 114 4.69 16.24 -1.12
CA PRO A 114 5.31 16.03 -2.42
C PRO A 114 4.44 15.17 -3.35
N LEU A 115 3.36 14.58 -2.84
CA LEU A 115 2.50 13.66 -3.59
C LEU A 115 1.30 14.37 -4.21
N THR A 116 0.90 13.92 -5.39
CA THR A 116 -0.24 14.46 -6.14
C THR A 116 -1.58 13.93 -5.61
N VAL A 117 -1.80 14.03 -4.30
CA VAL A 117 -2.95 13.46 -3.57
C VAL A 117 -3.85 14.57 -3.03
N ARG A 118 -5.13 14.27 -2.84
CA ARG A 118 -6.16 15.23 -2.42
C ARG A 118 -7.07 14.64 -1.34
N ALA A 119 -7.71 15.52 -0.58
CA ALA A 119 -8.72 15.11 0.38
C ALA A 119 -9.87 14.37 -0.34
N GLY A 120 -10.25 13.21 0.19
CA GLY A 120 -11.25 12.32 -0.38
C GLY A 120 -10.69 11.19 -1.25
N ASP A 121 -9.38 11.17 -1.51
CA ASP A 121 -8.74 10.06 -2.22
C ASP A 121 -8.65 8.83 -1.31
N GLU A 122 -8.75 7.63 -1.88
CA GLU A 122 -8.64 6.36 -1.15
C GLU A 122 -7.34 5.64 -1.47
N LEU A 123 -6.65 5.16 -0.44
CA LEU A 123 -5.40 4.43 -0.53
C LEU A 123 -5.71 2.94 -0.69
N LEU A 124 -5.12 2.31 -1.70
CA LEU A 124 -5.35 0.92 -2.05
C LEU A 124 -4.26 -0.02 -1.54
N GLU A 125 -2.99 0.40 -1.66
CA GLU A 125 -1.81 -0.33 -1.17
C GLU A 125 -0.62 0.61 -0.92
#